data_AF-A0A377CHP2-F1
#
_entry.id   AF-A0A377CHP2-F1
#
_cell.length_a   1.000
_cell.length_b   1.000
_cell.length_c   1.000
_cell.angle_alpha   90.00
_cell.angle_beta   90.00
_cell.angle_gamma   90.00
#
_symmetry.space_group_name_H-M   'P 1'
#
loop_
_entity.id
_entity.type
_entity.pdbx_description
1 polymer ?
#
loop_
_entity_poly.entity_id
_entity_poly.type
_entity_poly.pdbx_seq_one_letter_code
_entity_poly.pdbx_strand_id
1 'polypeptide(L)' 'MKWDWIFFDADETLFTFDSFTGLQRMFLDYSVTFTAEDFQDYQAVNKPLWVDYQNGRDHFITASARAFRELGRTAES' A
#
# COMPACT_ATOMS: atom_id res chain seq x y z
N MET A 1 24.44 -29.80 7.64
CA MET A 1 23.28 -29.48 6.79
C MET A 1 23.74 -28.48 5.76
N LYS A 2 23.60 -28.76 4.47
CA LYS A 2 24.04 -27.88 3.38
C LYS A 2 22.88 -27.75 2.40
N TRP A 3 22.40 -26.54 2.20
CA TRP A 3 21.31 -26.25 1.27
C TRP A 3 21.92 -25.65 0.01
N ASP A 4 21.53 -26.15 -1.17
CA ASP A 4 22.03 -25.65 -2.45
C ASP A 4 21.38 -24.32 -2.85
N TRP A 5 20.17 -24.04 -2.35
CA TRP A 5 19.41 -22.83 -2.64
C TRP A 5 18.59 -22.40 -1.44
N ILE A 6 18.46 -21.09 -1.25
CA ILE A 6 17.61 -20.49 -0.23
C ILE A 6 16.76 -19.42 -0.93
N PHE A 7 15.46 -19.48 -0.74
CA PHE A 7 14.52 -18.46 -1.20
C PHE A 7 14.18 -17.53 -0.04
N PHE A 8 14.31 -16.23 -0.29
CA PHE A 8 13.88 -15.20 0.65
C PHE A 8 12.70 -14.46 0.04
N ASP A 9 11.75 -14.13 0.90
CA ASP A 9 10.76 -13.12 0.58
C ASP A 9 11.44 -11.74 0.48
N ALA A 10 10.82 -10.81 -0.24
CA ALA A 10 11.37 -9.47 -0.39
C ALA A 10 10.95 -8.57 0.77
N ASP A 11 9.65 -8.40 0.97
CA ASP A 11 9.07 -7.43 1.89
C ASP A 11 9.26 -7.88 3.34
N GLU A 12 9.73 -6.97 4.19
CA GLU A 12 10.02 -7.20 5.62
C GLU A 12 11.07 -8.29 5.91
N THR A 13 11.68 -8.89 4.87
CA THR A 13 12.75 -9.90 4.97
C THR A 13 14.05 -9.39 4.38
N LEU A 14 14.06 -8.97 3.10
CA LEU A 14 15.23 -8.39 2.45
C LEU A 14 15.19 -6.86 2.43
N PHE A 15 13.99 -6.28 2.37
CA PHE A 15 13.78 -4.85 2.27
C PHE A 15 12.70 -4.38 3.25
N THR A 16 12.90 -3.18 3.79
CA THR A 16 11.86 -2.48 4.54
C THR A 16 11.36 -1.32 3.71
N PHE A 17 10.06 -1.29 3.44
CA PHE A 17 9.43 -0.21 2.71
C PHE A 17 8.61 0.68 3.66
N ASP A 18 9.06 1.91 3.88
CA ASP A 18 8.30 2.91 4.64
C ASP A 18 7.22 3.53 3.76
N SER A 19 6.09 2.82 3.68
CA SER A 19 4.92 3.25 2.92
C SER A 19 4.32 4.57 3.43
N PHE A 20 4.42 4.87 4.73
CA PHE A 20 3.86 6.10 5.29
C PHE A 20 4.60 7.32 4.78
N THR A 21 5.94 7.35 4.95
CA THR A 21 6.76 8.46 4.43
C THR A 21 6.67 8.55 2.90
N GLY A 22 6.57 7.42 2.21
CA GLY A 22 6.36 7.39 0.76
C GLY A 22 5.08 8.11 0.32
N LEU A 23 3.97 7.82 0.98
CA LEU A 23 2.68 8.47 0.72
C LEU A 23 2.71 9.96 1.10
N GLN A 24 3.31 10.32 2.23
CA GLN A 24 3.48 11.72 2.61
C GLN A 24 4.20 12.54 1.53
N ARG A 25 5.29 11.98 0.96
CA ARG A 25 6.03 12.65 -0.12
C ARG A 25 5.21 12.76 -1.40
N MET A 26 4.50 11.70 -1.78
CA MET A 26 3.66 11.70 -2.97
C MET A 26 2.53 12.73 -2.87
N PHE A 27 1.87 12.84 -1.72
CA PHE A 27 0.76 13.80 -1.52
C PHE A 27 1.23 15.25 -1.38
N LEU A 28 2.50 15.47 -0.98
CA LEU A 28 3.08 16.81 -0.90
C LEU A 28 3.09 17.53 -2.25
N ASP A 29 3.29 16.79 -3.35
CA ASP A 29 3.25 17.34 -4.72
C ASP A 29 1.86 17.89 -5.10
N TYR A 30 0.82 17.45 -4.38
CA TYR A 30 -0.56 17.92 -4.53
C TYR A 30 -0.96 18.93 -3.45
N SER A 31 -0.01 19.42 -2.64
CA SER A 31 -0.27 20.31 -1.50
C SER A 31 -1.21 19.70 -0.44
N VAL A 32 -1.25 18.37 -0.33
CA VAL A 32 -2.05 17.65 0.66
C VAL A 32 -1.14 17.23 1.81
N THR A 33 -1.50 17.61 3.04
CA THR A 33 -0.84 17.11 4.25
C THR A 33 -1.39 15.74 4.60
N PHE A 34 -0.65 14.68 4.25
CA PHE A 34 -1.04 13.30 4.57
C PHE A 34 -0.71 12.95 6.03
N THR A 35 -1.74 12.68 6.82
CA THR A 35 -1.65 12.46 8.28
C THR A 35 -1.60 10.98 8.64
N ALA A 36 -1.38 10.70 9.93
CA ALA A 36 -1.44 9.32 10.44
C ALA A 36 -2.87 8.74 10.39
N GLU A 37 -3.90 9.58 10.47
CA GLU A 37 -5.31 9.15 10.34
C GLU A 37 -5.61 8.74 8.90
N ASP A 38 -5.20 9.56 7.92
CA ASP A 38 -5.31 9.21 6.49
C ASP A 38 -4.58 7.90 6.17
N PHE A 39 -3.45 7.65 6.84
CA PHE A 39 -2.72 6.39 6.67
C PHE A 39 -3.44 5.18 7.25
N GLN A 40 -4.18 5.35 8.36
CA GLN A 40 -5.01 4.28 8.91
C GLN A 40 -6.17 3.96 7.95
N ASP A 41 -6.84 4.97 7.43
CA ASP A 41 -7.91 4.83 6.43
C ASP A 41 -7.38 4.18 5.14
N TYR A 42 -6.22 4.63 4.67
CA TYR A 42 -5.54 4.01 3.53
C TYR A 42 -5.27 2.53 3.78
N GLN A 43 -4.70 2.18 4.93
CA GLN A 43 -4.39 0.78 5.24
C GLN A 43 -5.65 -0.09 5.35
N ALA A 44 -6.75 0.45 5.87
CA ALA A 44 -8.02 -0.26 5.95
C ALA A 44 -8.57 -0.64 4.57
N VAL A 45 -8.32 0.18 3.54
CA VAL A 45 -8.72 -0.09 2.16
C VAL A 45 -7.66 -0.91 1.39
N ASN A 46 -6.38 -0.57 1.53
CA ASN A 46 -5.29 -1.13 0.76
C ASN A 46 -4.98 -2.59 1.12
N LYS A 47 -5.03 -2.96 2.41
CA LYS A 47 -4.73 -4.34 2.84
C LYS A 47 -5.67 -5.38 2.23
N PRO A 48 -7.02 -5.22 2.27
CA PRO A 48 -7.93 -6.15 1.60
C PRO A 48 -7.70 -6.25 0.09
N LEU A 49 -7.37 -5.14 -0.58
CA LEU A 49 -7.12 -5.13 -2.02
C LEU A 49 -5.86 -5.91 -2.41
N TRP A 50 -4.82 -5.89 -1.57
CA TRP A 50 -3.66 -6.76 -1.74
C TRP A 50 -4.02 -8.25 -1.65
N VAL A 51 -4.89 -8.62 -0.72
CA VAL A 51 -5.40 -9.99 -0.59
C VAL A 51 -6.20 -10.40 -1.83
N ASP A 52 -7.03 -9.50 -2.35
CA ASP A 52 -7.80 -9.74 -3.59
C ASP A 52 -6.87 -9.95 -4.80
N TYR A 53 -5.84 -9.12 -4.93
CA TYR A 53 -4.82 -9.25 -5.97
C TYR A 53 -4.03 -10.57 -5.87
N GLN A 54 -3.56 -10.92 -4.68
CA GLN A 54 -2.83 -12.17 -4.45
C GLN A 54 -3.67 -13.42 -4.77
N ASN A 55 -4.98 -13.33 -4.51
CA ASN A 55 -5.93 -14.39 -4.84
C ASN A 55 -6.37 -14.38 -6.32
N GLY A 56 -5.82 -13.49 -7.15
CA GLY A 56 -6.17 -13.36 -8.57
C GLY A 56 -7.59 -12.85 -8.83
N ARG A 57 -8.23 -12.24 -7.83
CA ARG A 57 -9.60 -11.69 -7.92
C ARG A 57 -9.63 -10.27 -8.50
N ASP A 58 -8.51 -9.57 -8.46
CA ASP A 58 -8.36 -8.24 -9.02
C ASP A 58 -6.97 -8.08 -9.66
N HIS A 59 -6.83 -7.07 -10.53
CA HIS A 59 -5.54 -6.66 -11.08
C HIS A 59 -4.97 -5.50 -10.27
N PHE A 60 -3.65 -5.49 -10.11
CA PHE A 60 -2.93 -4.49 -9.30
C PHE A 60 -3.30 -3.02 -9.64
N ILE A 61 -3.46 -2.71 -10.93
CA ILE A 61 -3.81 -1.35 -11.39
C ILE A 61 -5.22 -0.96 -10.93
N THR A 62 -6.17 -1.89 -10.99
CA THR A 62 -7.56 -1.67 -10.56
C THR A 62 -7.64 -1.51 -9.03
N ALA A 63 -6.96 -2.39 -8.29
CA ALA A 63 -6.82 -2.29 -6.83
C ALA A 63 -6.24 -0.93 -6.42
N SER A 64 -5.13 -0.51 -7.03
CA SER A 64 -4.49 0.77 -6.74
C SER A 64 -5.42 1.95 -7.02
N ALA A 65 -6.08 1.97 -8.18
CA ALA A 65 -7.02 3.04 -8.54
C ALA A 65 -8.22 3.12 -7.59
N ARG A 66 -8.69 1.98 -7.06
CA ARG A 66 -9.77 1.95 -6.07
C ARG A 66 -9.32 2.49 -4.72
N ALA A 67 -8.13 2.14 -4.24
CA ALA A 67 -7.59 2.67 -2.99
C ALA A 67 -7.52 4.20 -3.00
N PHE A 68 -7.01 4.79 -4.10
CA PHE A 68 -6.96 6.25 -4.25
C PHE A 68 -8.33 6.91 -4.31
N ARG A 69 -9.30 6.27 -4.98
CA ARG A 69 -10.67 6.80 -5.06
C ARG A 69 -11.36 6.82 -3.70
N GLU A 70 -11.23 5.77 -2.91
CA GLU A 70 -11.85 5.70 -1.58
C GLU A 70 -11.21 6.73 -0.64
N LEU A 71 -9.89 6.91 -0.69
CA LEU A 71 -9.20 7.98 0.06
C LEU A 71 -9.64 9.39 -0.33
N GLY A 72 -9.87 9.65 -1.62
CA GLY A 72 -10.38 10.94 -2.07
C GLY A 72 -11.77 11.27 -1.52
N ARG A 73 -12.58 10.25 -1.21
CA ARG A 73 -13.93 10.43 -0.66
C ARG A 73 -13.96 10.72 0.83
N THR A 74 -12.99 10.23 1.60
CA THR A 74 -12.89 10.51 3.05
C THR A 74 -12.32 11.91 3.33
N ALA A 75 -11.54 12.47 2.41
CA ALA A 75 -10.99 13.82 2.55
C ALA A 75 -12.00 14.96 2.31
N GLU A 76 -13.16 14.67 1.69
CA GLU A 76 -14.22 15.65 1.38
C GLU A 76 -15.41 15.63 2.38
N SER A 77 -15.39 14.75 3.39
CA SER A 77 -16.47 14.57 4.39
C SER A 77 -16.14 15.15 5.76
#